data_AF-A0A4R3ZLM8-F1
#
_entry.id   AF-A0A4R3ZLM8-F1
#
_cell.length_a   1.000
_cell.length_b   1.000
_cell.length_c   1.000
_cell.angle_alpha   90.00
_cell.angle_beta   90.00
_cell.angle_gamma   90.00
#
_symmetry.space_group_name_H-M   'P 1'
#
loop_
_entity.id
_entity.type
_entity.pdbx_description
1 polymer ?
#
loop_
_entity_poly.entity_id
_entity_poly.type
_entity_poly.pdbx_seq_one_letter_code
_entity_poly.pdbx_strand_id
1 'polypeptide(L)'
;MHRIISYAPEHRSALLDLSLRAWEPVFPIVRNEVPGFVYSAFYPNGWRERQLKDLSEVLDNEPENVDVAVDEGRPIGWVCTRLHPDDKMGEVFVIAVDPDYQQRGSGVISWSTRSLEFARRAWQW
;
A
#
# COMPACT_ATOMS: atom_id res chain seq x y z
N MET A 1 -10.35 17.53 4.28
CA MET A 1 -10.01 16.97 5.62
C MET A 1 -9.93 15.47 5.43
N HIS A 2 -8.78 14.88 5.66
CA HIS A 2 -8.56 13.47 5.38
C HIS A 2 -9.14 12.60 6.51
N ARG A 3 -9.79 11.50 6.15
CA ARG A 3 -10.27 10.49 7.09
C ARG A 3 -9.71 9.12 6.73
N ILE A 4 -9.59 8.26 7.73
CA ILE A 4 -9.27 6.84 7.55
C ILE A 4 -10.56 6.06 7.71
N ILE A 5 -10.84 5.16 6.78
CA ILE A 5 -11.99 4.26 6.78
C ILE A 5 -11.52 2.83 6.52
N SER A 6 -12.29 1.85 6.99
CA SER A 6 -12.09 0.46 6.60
C SER A 6 -12.32 0.29 5.10
N TYR A 7 -11.55 -0.60 4.49
CA TYR A 7 -11.76 -0.98 3.11
C TYR A 7 -13.15 -1.58 2.88
N ALA A 8 -13.65 -1.39 1.67
CA ALA A 8 -14.89 -1.95 1.16
C ALA A 8 -14.70 -2.27 -0.32
N PRO A 9 -15.39 -3.28 -0.88
CA PRO A 9 -15.20 -3.70 -2.26
C PRO A 9 -15.34 -2.57 -3.30
N GLU A 10 -16.16 -1.55 -3.03
CA GLU A 10 -16.28 -0.38 -3.93
C GLU A 10 -14.97 0.40 -4.11
N HIS A 11 -14.04 0.34 -3.14
CA HIS A 11 -12.76 1.01 -3.22
C HIS A 11 -11.75 0.29 -4.12
N ARG A 12 -11.97 -1.01 -4.42
CA ARG A 12 -10.99 -1.90 -5.06
C ARG A 12 -10.34 -1.31 -6.30
N SER A 13 -11.16 -0.88 -7.27
CA SER A 13 -10.66 -0.31 -8.52
C SER A 13 -9.82 0.94 -8.27
N ALA A 14 -10.31 1.84 -7.41
CA ALA A 14 -9.62 3.09 -7.10
C ALA A 14 -8.28 2.86 -6.40
N LEU A 15 -8.18 1.84 -5.54
CA LEU A 15 -6.93 1.49 -4.86
C LEU A 15 -5.91 0.86 -5.81
N LEU A 16 -6.34 0.01 -6.74
CA LEU A 16 -5.46 -0.56 -7.76
C LEU A 16 -4.91 0.53 -8.70
N ASP A 17 -5.78 1.43 -9.18
CA ASP A 17 -5.38 2.56 -10.04
C ASP A 17 -4.44 3.52 -9.31
N LEU A 18 -4.70 3.78 -8.02
CA LEU A 18 -3.82 4.58 -7.18
C LEU A 18 -2.44 3.93 -7.03
N SER A 19 -2.40 2.63 -6.79
CA SER A 19 -1.14 1.91 -6.55
C SER A 19 -0.26 1.88 -7.80
N LEU A 20 -0.87 1.70 -8.98
CA LEU A 20 -0.15 1.81 -10.24
C LEU A 20 0.50 3.19 -10.41
N ARG A 21 -0.25 4.27 -10.14
CA ARG A 21 0.30 5.64 -10.20
C ARG A 21 1.40 5.85 -9.17
N ALA A 22 1.25 5.32 -7.96
CA ALA A 22 2.23 5.41 -6.89
C ALA A 22 3.57 4.74 -7.24
N TRP A 23 3.53 3.62 -7.96
CA TRP A 23 4.72 2.83 -8.29
C TRP A 23 5.31 3.11 -9.68
N GLU A 24 4.54 3.74 -10.57
CA GLU A 24 5.00 4.18 -11.89
C GLU A 24 6.37 4.90 -11.87
N PRO A 25 6.63 5.89 -11.00
CA PRO A 25 7.94 6.55 -10.95
C PRO A 25 9.05 5.69 -10.31
N VAL A 26 8.70 4.64 -9.56
CA VAL A 26 9.65 3.80 -8.80
C VAL A 26 10.26 2.72 -9.68
N PHE A 27 9.46 2.06 -10.50
CA PHE A 27 9.92 0.90 -11.29
C PHE A 27 11.04 1.19 -12.31
N PRO A 28 11.09 2.35 -12.99
CA PRO A 28 12.23 2.72 -13.81
C PRO A 28 13.54 2.78 -13.01
N ILE A 29 13.49 3.23 -11.76
CA ILE A 29 14.66 3.28 -10.86
C ILE A 29 15.06 1.85 -10.49
N VAL A 30 14.11 1.02 -10.05
CA VAL A 30 14.36 -0.39 -9.71
C VAL A 30 15.00 -1.16 -10.88
N ARG A 31 14.53 -0.93 -12.11
CA ARG A 31 15.08 -1.55 -13.31
C ARG A 31 16.54 -1.17 -13.56
N ASN A 32 16.94 0.05 -13.21
CA ASN A 32 18.31 0.53 -13.40
C ASN A 32 19.25 0.09 -12.29
N GLU A 33 18.75 -0.06 -11.06
CA GLU A 33 19.54 -0.43 -9.88
C GLU A 33 19.78 -1.95 -9.76
N VAL A 34 18.92 -2.77 -10.39
CA VAL A 34 18.97 -4.23 -10.30
C VAL A 34 19.53 -4.81 -11.60
N PRO A 35 20.41 -5.85 -11.56
CA PRO A 35 20.87 -6.52 -12.77
C PRO A 35 19.70 -6.93 -13.67
N GLY A 36 19.81 -6.65 -14.97
CA GLY A 36 18.69 -6.81 -15.91
C GLY A 36 18.09 -8.22 -15.94
N PHE A 37 18.90 -9.27 -15.78
CA PHE A 37 18.40 -10.64 -15.73
C PHE A 37 17.54 -10.92 -14.48
N VAL A 38 17.88 -10.31 -13.33
CA VAL A 38 17.09 -10.40 -12.10
C VAL A 38 15.76 -9.69 -12.33
N TYR A 39 15.80 -8.45 -12.82
CA TYR A 39 14.57 -7.70 -13.11
C TYR A 39 13.64 -8.47 -14.07
N SER A 40 14.17 -9.02 -15.16
CA SER A 40 13.40 -9.83 -16.12
C SER A 40 12.85 -11.12 -15.51
N ALA A 41 13.57 -11.75 -14.58
CA ALA A 41 13.09 -12.95 -13.89
C ALA A 41 11.93 -12.64 -12.92
N PHE A 42 11.98 -11.49 -12.23
CA PHE A 42 10.91 -11.06 -11.32
C PHE A 42 9.69 -10.50 -12.06
N TYR A 43 9.89 -9.87 -13.23
CA TYR A 43 8.86 -9.19 -14.00
C TYR A 43 8.83 -9.65 -15.47
N PRO A 44 8.60 -10.94 -15.76
CA PRO A 44 8.65 -11.48 -17.12
C PRO A 44 7.60 -10.84 -18.06
N ASN A 45 6.41 -10.51 -17.52
CA ASN A 45 5.34 -9.83 -18.25
C ASN A 45 5.27 -8.32 -17.91
N GLY A 46 6.32 -7.79 -17.29
CA GLY A 46 6.36 -6.43 -16.77
C GLY A 46 5.81 -6.29 -15.35
N TRP A 47 6.21 -5.20 -14.69
CA TRP A 47 5.91 -5.00 -13.27
C TRP A 47 4.44 -4.74 -12.99
N ARG A 48 3.71 -4.11 -13.92
CA ARG A 48 2.31 -3.73 -13.74
C ARG A 48 1.42 -4.95 -13.53
N GLU A 49 1.58 -5.98 -14.36
CA GLU A 49 0.79 -7.21 -14.26
C GLU A 49 1.04 -7.91 -12.93
N ARG A 50 2.32 -8.07 -12.57
CA ARG A 50 2.71 -8.67 -11.29
C ARG A 50 2.12 -7.91 -10.11
N GLN A 51 2.26 -6.59 -10.12
CA GLN A 51 1.78 -5.74 -9.03
C GLN A 51 0.26 -5.71 -8.93
N LEU A 52 -0.45 -5.63 -10.05
CA LEU A 52 -1.92 -5.72 -10.03
C LEU A 52 -2.41 -7.05 -9.48
N LYS A 53 -1.75 -8.16 -9.82
CA LYS A 53 -2.08 -9.47 -9.30
C LYS A 53 -1.88 -9.53 -7.78
N ASP A 54 -0.69 -9.17 -7.32
CA ASP A 54 -0.33 -9.24 -5.88
C ASP A 54 -1.23 -8.32 -5.05
N LEU A 55 -1.50 -7.09 -5.51
CA LEU A 55 -2.40 -6.16 -4.83
C LEU A 55 -3.86 -6.60 -4.87
N SER A 56 -4.32 -7.15 -5.99
CA SER A 56 -5.68 -7.71 -6.08
C SER A 56 -5.88 -8.82 -5.06
N GLU A 57 -4.91 -9.73 -4.95
CA GLU A 57 -4.96 -10.83 -3.97
C GLU A 57 -5.04 -10.32 -2.53
N VAL A 58 -4.34 -9.24 -2.19
CA VAL A 58 -4.45 -8.60 -0.86
C VAL A 58 -5.84 -8.04 -0.63
N LEU A 59 -6.34 -7.23 -1.58
CA LEU A 59 -7.65 -6.59 -1.45
C LEU A 59 -8.82 -7.59 -1.43
N ASP A 60 -8.64 -8.75 -2.07
CA ASP A 60 -9.67 -9.78 -2.17
C ASP A 60 -9.64 -10.77 -0.97
N ASN A 61 -8.46 -11.09 -0.44
CA ASN A 61 -8.31 -12.12 0.60
C ASN A 61 -8.15 -11.56 2.02
N GLU A 62 -7.75 -10.30 2.17
CA GLU A 62 -7.48 -9.68 3.47
C GLU A 62 -8.14 -8.29 3.62
N PRO A 63 -9.42 -8.13 3.24
CA PRO A 63 -10.10 -6.83 3.28
C PRO A 63 -10.14 -6.20 4.68
N GLU A 64 -10.16 -7.01 5.73
CA GLU A 64 -10.17 -6.60 7.14
C GLU A 64 -8.85 -5.98 7.61
N ASN A 65 -7.76 -6.29 6.91
CA ASN A 65 -6.43 -5.78 7.21
C ASN A 65 -6.12 -4.47 6.46
N VAL A 66 -7.07 -3.98 5.66
CA VAL A 66 -6.88 -2.84 4.77
C VAL A 66 -7.60 -1.59 5.28
N ASP A 67 -6.83 -0.54 5.46
CA ASP A 67 -7.32 0.81 5.77
C ASP A 67 -7.13 1.75 4.58
N VAL A 68 -8.13 2.60 4.33
CA VAL A 68 -8.16 3.53 3.22
C VAL A 68 -8.16 4.97 3.71
N ALA A 69 -7.22 5.74 3.20
CA ALA A 69 -7.16 7.18 3.33
C ALA A 69 -8.09 7.84 2.32
N VAL A 70 -9.01 8.69 2.77
CA VAL A 70 -9.96 9.38 1.89
C VAL A 70 -9.90 10.89 2.10
N ASP A 71 -9.81 11.65 1.02
CA ASP A 71 -10.03 13.09 0.98
C ASP A 71 -11.17 13.43 0.03
N GLU A 72 -12.13 14.24 0.50
CA GLU A 72 -13.29 14.66 -0.31
C GLU A 72 -14.02 13.49 -1.01
N GLY A 73 -14.04 12.31 -0.37
CA GLY A 73 -14.67 11.11 -0.93
C GLY A 73 -13.79 10.29 -1.89
N ARG A 74 -12.59 10.76 -2.23
CA ARG A 74 -11.63 10.05 -3.08
C ARG A 74 -10.54 9.36 -2.24
N PRO A 75 -10.23 8.08 -2.53
CA PRO A 75 -9.04 7.43 -1.96
C PRO A 75 -7.75 8.16 -2.35
N ILE A 76 -6.94 8.52 -1.35
CA ILE A 76 -5.63 9.18 -1.52
C ILE A 76 -4.47 8.31 -1.04
N GLY A 77 -4.76 7.13 -0.49
CA GLY A 77 -3.78 6.14 -0.07
C GLY A 77 -4.43 4.97 0.64
N TRP A 78 -3.67 3.91 0.88
CA TRP A 78 -4.10 2.76 1.64
C TRP A 78 -2.92 1.99 2.21
N VAL A 79 -3.21 1.18 3.22
CA VAL A 79 -2.24 0.31 3.88
C VAL A 79 -2.88 -1.04 4.17
N CYS A 80 -2.12 -2.12 3.98
CA CYS A 80 -2.45 -3.45 4.49
C CYS A 80 -1.50 -3.78 5.65
N THR A 81 -2.06 -4.10 6.81
CA THR A 81 -1.29 -4.47 8.01
C THR A 81 -1.59 -5.90 8.40
N ARG A 82 -0.57 -6.75 8.45
CA ARG A 82 -0.67 -8.13 8.96
C ARG A 82 -0.13 -8.21 10.39
N LEU A 83 -0.79 -8.99 11.23
CA LEU A 83 -0.33 -9.29 12.59
C LEU A 83 0.15 -10.74 12.65
N HIS A 84 1.36 -10.93 13.12
CA HIS A 84 1.98 -12.22 13.37
C HIS A 84 1.95 -12.48 14.89
N PRO A 85 0.94 -13.21 15.40
CA PRO A 85 0.73 -13.37 16.84
C PRO A 85 1.86 -14.15 17.53
N ASP A 86 2.47 -15.10 16.83
CA ASP A 86 3.53 -15.95 17.39
C ASP A 86 4.81 -15.17 17.68
N ASP A 87 5.17 -14.24 16.79
CA ASP A 87 6.36 -13.40 16.94
C ASP A 87 6.08 -12.11 17.71
N LYS A 88 4.80 -11.86 18.02
CA LYS A 88 4.27 -10.56 18.41
C LYS A 88 4.86 -9.49 17.49
N MET A 89 4.41 -9.45 16.24
CA MET A 89 4.93 -8.49 15.27
C MET A 89 3.80 -7.99 14.38
N GLY A 90 3.81 -6.69 14.06
CA GLY A 90 2.96 -6.12 13.02
C GLY A 90 3.81 -5.80 11.79
N GLU A 91 3.35 -6.22 10.62
CA GLU A 91 3.98 -5.97 9.33
C GLU A 91 3.09 -5.04 8.50
N VAL A 92 3.65 -3.95 7.99
CA VAL A 92 3.02 -3.18 6.92
C VAL A 92 3.32 -3.89 5.61
N PHE A 93 2.40 -4.76 5.19
CA PHE A 93 2.58 -5.61 4.02
C PHE A 93 2.52 -4.81 2.72
N VAL A 94 1.59 -3.85 2.64
CA VAL A 94 1.48 -2.92 1.51
C VAL A 94 1.23 -1.52 2.04
N ILE A 95 1.88 -0.54 1.41
CA ILE A 95 1.53 0.87 1.56
C ILE A 95 1.59 1.55 0.18
N ALA A 96 0.54 2.27 -0.17
CA ALA A 96 0.51 3.08 -1.38
C ALA A 96 -0.16 4.42 -1.08
N VAL A 97 0.46 5.49 -1.58
CA VAL A 97 -0.03 6.87 -1.44
C VAL A 97 -0.09 7.49 -2.81
N ASP A 98 -1.16 8.21 -3.10
CA ASP A 98 -1.34 8.92 -4.36
C ASP A 98 -0.16 9.89 -4.59
N PRO A 99 0.56 9.84 -5.73
CA PRO A 99 1.68 10.74 -6.02
C PRO A 99 1.40 12.21 -5.79
N ASP A 100 0.18 12.68 -6.08
CA ASP A 100 -0.19 14.09 -5.90
C ASP A 100 -0.21 14.52 -4.42
N TYR A 101 -0.25 13.54 -3.52
CA TYR A 101 -0.27 13.68 -2.06
C TYR A 101 1.05 13.21 -1.42
N GLN A 102 2.03 12.75 -2.21
CA GLN A 102 3.38 12.45 -1.75
C GLN A 102 4.19 13.74 -1.53
N GLN A 103 5.10 13.74 -0.53
CA GLN A 103 6.04 14.84 -0.20
C GLN A 103 5.44 16.23 0.12
N ARG A 104 4.12 16.36 0.27
CA ARG A 104 3.49 17.58 0.82
C ARG A 104 3.62 17.62 2.35
N GLY A 105 4.83 17.74 2.90
CA GLY A 105 5.16 18.18 4.28
C GLY A 105 4.55 17.46 5.51
N SER A 106 3.55 16.62 5.36
CA SER A 106 2.75 16.01 6.43
C SER A 106 2.18 14.64 6.03
N GLY A 107 2.22 14.26 4.75
CA GLY A 107 1.67 13.01 4.21
C GLY A 107 2.50 11.73 4.39
N VAL A 108 3.76 11.81 4.81
CA VAL A 108 4.56 10.59 5.15
C VAL A 108 4.81 10.49 6.66
N ILE A 109 5.03 11.63 7.33
CA ILE A 109 5.24 11.68 8.78
C ILE A 109 3.92 11.52 9.57
N SER A 110 2.78 12.01 9.08
CA SER A 110 1.49 11.76 9.78
C SER A 110 0.93 10.35 9.54
N TRP A 111 1.31 9.66 8.45
CA TRP A 111 0.77 8.34 8.09
C TRP A 111 1.58 7.20 8.70
N SER A 112 2.91 7.29 8.66
CA SER A 112 3.78 6.35 9.37
C SER A 112 3.53 6.38 10.88
N THR A 113 3.35 7.56 11.49
CA THR A 113 3.00 7.65 12.93
C THR A 113 1.62 7.05 13.24
N ARG A 114 0.64 7.10 12.33
CA ARG A 114 -0.71 6.54 12.59
C ARG A 114 -0.82 5.04 12.31
N SER A 115 -0.14 4.54 11.28
CA SER A 115 0.02 3.09 11.06
C SER A 115 0.82 2.45 12.22
N LEU A 116 1.82 3.15 12.77
CA LEU A 116 2.56 2.71 13.97
C LEU A 116 1.75 2.82 15.27
N GLU A 117 0.91 3.83 15.44
CA GLU A 117 0.00 3.93 16.60
C GLU A 117 -1.02 2.77 16.63
N PHE A 118 -1.43 2.26 15.46
CA PHE A 118 -2.36 1.14 15.37
C PHE A 118 -1.68 -0.22 15.60
N ALA A 119 -0.47 -0.42 15.07
CA ALA A 119 0.38 -1.53 15.47
C ALA A 119 0.56 -1.54 17.00
N ARG A 120 0.66 -0.39 17.67
CA ARG A 120 0.70 -0.31 19.15
C ARG A 120 -0.62 -0.67 19.85
N ARG A 121 -1.78 -0.46 19.23
CA ARG A 121 -3.11 -0.83 19.78
C ARG A 121 -3.42 -2.32 19.64
N ALA A 122 -2.89 -2.97 18.60
CA ALA A 122 -2.99 -4.42 18.42
C ALA A 122 -2.23 -5.23 19.48
N TRP A 123 -1.29 -4.61 20.20
CA TRP A 123 -0.52 -5.21 21.30
C TRP A 123 -1.12 -5.03 22.70
N GLN A 124 -2.31 -4.43 22.81
CA GLN A 124 -2.99 -4.21 24.09
C GLN A 124 -4.22 -5.11 24.29
N TRP A 125 -4.31 -6.21 23.53
CA TRP A 125 -5.23 -7.32 23.79
C TRP A 125 -4.45 -8.56 24.26
#